data_AF-A0A364N3J7-F1
#
_entry.id   AF-A0A364N3J7-F1
#
_cell.length_a   1.000
_cell.length_b   1.000
_cell.length_c   1.000
_cell.angle_alpha   90.00
_cell.angle_beta   90.00
_cell.angle_gamma   90.00
#
_symmetry.space_group_name_H-M   'P 1'
#
loop_
_entity.id
_entity.type
_entity.pdbx_description
1 polymer ?
#
loop_
_entity_poly.entity_id
_entity_poly.type
_entity_poly.pdbx_seq_one_letter_code
_entity_poly.pdbx_strand_id
1 'polypeptide(L)'
;MSWTLVDFSCVRYSPVEGTHYFHDPTYPSSIQFLLSGRWEPWDVSYVKYKAQDPDIRRVAQEAETRLVRDPYSGYSPWPSPPPSTAPPPLAPVCGHSRTQPVVTQSAAAEFVTPSPSTVVEHAISTSPRDHSTPSSATTATTYASPYSHQPVAQNASANSPPKSANLLQPAPMKNALPQNTNGHRSPSQHSDLPYDPALQDPSLKPVMPAQAILSRTRETKILLSIDGDGIRGLSALLLVESLVNAICVKLGQRLDCHQIFDLTGGSSLGGVIAIMLCRLRMQAHRAREAYKQIARQVYANKTDYFRYLDPHATIRRVDDGALEREVKNVVQQELGNPDEILLDGRSDSGDVFAITTQMDIGTNRAALIRSYQTRRITGPDLEPNMPIWQALKATSAAPRYIQPEPGVPQRFVIDKGLVDHGTTKNNPVRDILYECRKLFRYANDMMIIVSVGTGVGLDRTKETPEMANSVLDRKAEARGWGEKFEADHAALMERGWMKYFRFDVTGLEGVPLEEWSHEDLIKEKTSAYLAQPEVGQRFYACVDAITALLLSPQGR
;
A
#
# COMPACT_ATOMS: atom_id res chain seq x y z
N MET A 1 32.22 -7.19 -19.57
CA MET A 1 32.48 -6.29 -18.43
C MET A 1 33.62 -6.89 -17.62
N SER A 2 34.78 -6.24 -17.55
CA SER A 2 35.87 -6.67 -16.66
C SER A 2 35.49 -6.28 -15.23
N TRP A 3 35.45 -7.26 -14.33
CA TRP A 3 35.27 -6.99 -12.90
C TRP A 3 36.61 -6.52 -12.34
N THR A 4 36.75 -5.23 -12.06
CA THR A 4 37.94 -4.68 -11.40
C THR A 4 37.89 -5.03 -9.91
N LEU A 5 38.97 -5.59 -9.38
CA LEU A 5 39.12 -5.90 -7.95
C LEU A 5 39.21 -4.59 -7.15
N VAL A 6 38.25 -4.34 -6.28
CA VAL A 6 38.25 -3.21 -5.35
C VAL A 6 39.03 -3.60 -4.09
N ASP A 7 40.01 -2.80 -3.70
CA ASP A 7 40.76 -3.00 -2.45
C ASP A 7 39.97 -2.47 -1.24
N PHE A 8 39.30 -3.39 -0.55
CA PHE A 8 38.50 -3.08 0.64
C PHE A 8 39.32 -2.61 1.85
N SER A 9 40.66 -2.70 1.84
CA SER A 9 41.50 -2.18 2.92
C SER A 9 41.46 -0.64 3.01
N CYS A 10 41.04 0.03 1.94
CA CYS A 10 40.89 1.48 1.86
C CYS A 10 39.53 1.98 2.37
N VAL A 11 38.61 1.08 2.78
CA VAL A 11 37.30 1.46 3.32
C VAL A 11 37.46 2.12 4.69
N ARG A 12 36.80 3.27 4.84
CA ARG A 12 36.70 4.04 6.08
C ARG A 12 35.22 4.27 6.40
N TYR A 13 34.91 4.48 7.67
CA TYR A 13 33.58 4.88 8.11
C TYR A 13 33.60 6.35 8.50
N SER A 14 32.70 7.15 7.94
CA SER A 14 32.47 8.51 8.39
C SER A 14 31.33 8.52 9.40
N PRO A 15 31.58 8.89 10.67
CA PRO A 15 30.52 9.07 11.66
C PRO A 15 29.68 10.34 11.39
N VAL A 16 30.20 11.29 10.61
CA VAL A 16 29.52 12.54 10.27
C VAL A 16 28.51 12.32 9.14
N GLU A 17 28.90 11.60 8.08
CA GLU A 17 28.00 11.23 6.99
C GLU A 17 27.16 9.98 7.31
N GLY A 18 27.53 9.24 8.36
CA GLY A 18 26.86 8.01 8.77
C GLY A 18 27.04 6.84 7.80
N THR A 19 28.04 6.87 6.91
CA THR A 19 28.25 5.86 5.85
C THR A 19 29.72 5.46 5.69
N HIS A 20 29.94 4.28 5.10
CA HIS A 20 31.28 3.84 4.69
C HIS A 20 31.64 4.50 3.36
N TYR A 21 32.90 4.89 3.20
CA TYR A 21 33.43 5.46 1.98
C TYR A 21 34.84 4.93 1.69
N PHE A 22 35.24 4.98 0.43
CA PHE A 22 36.65 4.85 0.05
C PHE A 22 36.93 5.64 -1.22
N HIS A 23 38.19 6.01 -1.39
CA HIS A 23 38.70 6.64 -2.60
C HIS A 23 39.72 5.69 -3.23
N ASP A 24 39.41 5.20 -4.43
CA ASP A 24 40.28 4.31 -5.19
C ASP A 24 41.18 5.15 -6.10
N PRO A 25 42.52 5.10 -5.94
CA PRO A 25 43.45 5.79 -6.84
C PRO A 25 43.30 5.42 -8.32
N THR A 26 42.72 4.25 -8.63
CA THR A 26 42.44 3.78 -10.00
C THR A 26 41.27 4.53 -10.65
N TYR A 27 40.36 5.09 -9.83
CA TYR A 27 39.22 5.89 -10.25
C TYR A 27 39.24 7.28 -9.58
N PRO A 28 40.27 8.09 -9.87
CA PRO A 28 40.61 9.29 -9.10
C PRO A 28 39.54 10.38 -9.17
N SER A 29 38.63 10.34 -10.15
CA SER A 29 37.52 11.29 -10.31
C SER A 29 36.34 11.05 -9.38
N SER A 30 36.34 9.95 -8.61
CA SER A 30 35.19 9.59 -7.78
C SER A 30 35.55 9.04 -6.40
N ILE A 31 34.72 9.38 -5.41
CA ILE A 31 34.71 8.74 -4.09
C ILE A 31 33.48 7.85 -4.01
N GLN A 32 33.67 6.61 -3.56
CA GLN A 32 32.61 5.62 -3.44
C GLN A 32 32.01 5.68 -2.05
N PHE A 33 30.68 5.71 -1.96
CA PHE A 33 29.92 5.69 -0.70
C PHE A 33 29.01 4.47 -0.63
N LEU A 34 28.87 3.85 0.54
CA LEU A 34 27.97 2.73 0.77
C LEU A 34 26.57 3.24 1.09
N LEU A 35 25.76 3.49 0.07
CA LEU A 35 24.41 4.01 0.20
C LEU A 35 23.40 2.89 -0.10
N SER A 36 22.44 2.69 0.80
CA SER A 36 21.38 1.67 0.62
C SER A 36 21.90 0.25 0.31
N GLY A 37 23.07 -0.10 0.84
CA GLY A 37 23.71 -1.40 0.63
C GLY A 37 24.43 -1.58 -0.72
N ARG A 38 24.66 -0.50 -1.47
CA ARG A 38 25.43 -0.50 -2.73
C ARG A 38 26.51 0.58 -2.69
N TRP A 39 27.63 0.32 -3.38
CA TRP A 39 28.68 1.32 -3.57
C TRP A 39 28.31 2.25 -4.72
N GLU A 40 28.18 3.54 -4.43
CA GLU A 40 27.84 4.58 -5.40
C GLU A 40 29.00 5.56 -5.57
N PRO A 41 29.48 5.80 -6.81
CA PRO A 41 30.52 6.77 -7.08
C PRO A 41 29.97 8.19 -7.12
N TRP A 42 30.63 9.10 -6.39
CA TRP A 42 30.33 10.52 -6.40
C TRP A 42 31.54 11.31 -6.85
N ASP A 43 31.32 12.30 -7.72
CA ASP A 43 32.39 13.15 -8.26
C ASP A 43 33.14 13.90 -7.15
N VAL A 44 34.47 13.93 -7.24
CA VAL A 44 35.32 14.56 -6.22
C VAL A 44 35.05 16.07 -6.06
N SER A 45 34.69 16.80 -7.11
CA SER A 45 34.32 18.23 -7.00
C SER A 45 33.01 18.40 -6.22
N TYR A 46 32.03 17.53 -6.49
CA TYR A 46 30.75 17.54 -5.76
C TYR A 46 30.95 17.20 -4.28
N VAL A 47 31.72 16.15 -3.99
CA VAL A 47 32.00 15.70 -2.62
C VAL A 47 32.77 16.77 -1.84
N LYS A 48 33.76 17.41 -2.46
CA LYS A 48 34.49 18.55 -1.88
C LYS A 48 33.54 19.68 -1.44
N TYR A 49 32.48 19.93 -2.21
CA TYR A 49 31.51 21.00 -1.93
C TYR A 49 30.43 20.60 -0.91
N LYS A 50 29.93 19.36 -0.97
CA LYS A 50 28.75 18.94 -0.19
C LYS A 50 29.03 18.16 1.09
N ALA A 51 30.16 17.45 1.18
CA ALA A 51 30.44 16.64 2.35
C ALA A 51 30.58 17.51 3.60
N GLN A 52 29.93 17.10 4.68
CA GLN A 52 30.03 17.69 6.00
C GLN A 52 31.31 17.23 6.70
N ASP A 53 31.72 15.98 6.48
CA ASP A 53 32.94 15.42 7.07
C ASP A 53 34.21 16.12 6.52
N PRO A 54 35.06 16.71 7.39
CA PRO A 54 36.27 17.40 6.96
C PRO A 54 37.32 16.45 6.35
N ASP A 55 37.39 15.19 6.78
CA ASP A 55 38.35 14.23 6.23
C ASP A 55 37.95 13.80 4.82
N ILE A 56 36.65 13.57 4.58
CA ILE A 56 36.13 13.29 3.24
C ILE A 56 36.37 14.48 2.31
N ARG A 57 36.09 15.71 2.77
CA ARG A 57 36.37 16.93 1.99
C ARG A 57 37.85 17.06 1.64
N ARG A 58 38.75 16.77 2.57
CA ARG A 58 40.19 16.79 2.32
C ARG A 58 40.60 15.77 1.25
N VAL A 59 40.11 14.53 1.34
CA VAL A 59 40.36 13.48 0.34
C VAL A 59 39.85 13.92 -1.03
N ALA A 60 38.64 14.47 -1.09
CA ALA A 60 38.05 14.98 -2.33
C ALA A 60 38.85 16.16 -2.93
N GLN A 61 39.30 17.09 -2.08
CA GLN A 61 40.12 18.23 -2.50
C GLN A 61 41.50 17.80 -3.02
N GLU A 62 42.15 16.85 -2.35
CA GLU A 62 43.44 16.30 -2.80
C GLU A 62 43.30 15.57 -4.14
N ALA A 63 42.24 14.79 -4.32
CA ALA A 63 41.94 14.07 -5.56
C ALA A 63 41.64 15.03 -6.73
N GLU A 64 40.74 16.00 -6.52
CA GLU A 64 40.41 17.03 -7.52
C GLU A 64 41.64 17.85 -7.91
N THR A 65 42.47 18.25 -6.94
CA THR A 65 43.71 19.01 -7.22
C THR A 65 44.68 18.21 -8.09
N ARG A 66 44.78 16.89 -7.89
CA ARG A 66 45.64 16.02 -8.72
C ARG A 66 45.09 15.91 -10.14
N LEU A 67 43.78 15.74 -10.29
CA LEU A 67 43.13 15.66 -11.60
C LEU A 67 43.27 16.95 -12.41
N VAL A 68 43.04 18.10 -11.78
CA VAL A 68 43.15 19.41 -12.44
C VAL A 68 44.59 19.73 -12.85
N ARG A 69 45.58 19.22 -12.11
CA ARG A 69 47.01 19.40 -12.42
C ARG A 69 47.54 18.43 -13.47
N ASP A 70 46.83 17.33 -13.72
CA ASP A 70 47.23 16.35 -14.73
C ASP A 70 46.68 16.76 -16.11
N PRO A 71 47.55 17.19 -17.05
CA PRO A 71 47.12 17.65 -18.38
C PRO A 71 46.52 16.54 -19.24
N TYR A 72 46.63 15.27 -18.84
CA TYR A 72 46.07 14.12 -19.56
C TYR A 72 44.77 13.59 -18.95
N SER A 73 44.30 14.14 -17.82
CA SER A 73 43.13 13.60 -17.10
C SER A 73 41.80 13.85 -17.84
N GLY A 74 41.73 14.90 -18.66
CA GLY A 74 40.48 15.34 -19.29
C GLY A 74 39.39 15.77 -18.29
N TYR A 75 39.74 15.93 -17.02
CA TYR A 75 38.79 16.19 -15.93
C TYR A 75 38.32 17.65 -15.94
N SER A 76 37.00 17.85 -16.04
CA SER A 76 36.35 19.15 -15.84
C SER A 76 35.61 19.14 -14.50
N PRO A 77 35.92 20.06 -13.58
CA PRO A 77 35.21 20.15 -12.30
C PRO A 77 33.70 20.35 -12.48
N TRP A 78 32.92 19.81 -11.55
CA TRP A 78 31.47 19.96 -11.53
C TRP A 78 31.06 21.45 -11.42
N PRO A 79 30.10 21.95 -12.22
CA PRO A 79 29.68 23.35 -12.18
C PRO A 79 29.03 23.70 -10.84
N SER A 80 29.46 24.83 -10.24
CA SER A 80 28.92 25.31 -8.97
C SER A 80 27.41 25.57 -9.06
N PRO A 81 26.60 25.20 -8.06
CA PRO A 81 25.18 25.58 -8.04
C PRO A 81 25.03 27.12 -7.97
N PRO A 82 23.95 27.70 -8.53
CA PRO A 82 23.73 29.15 -8.56
C PRO A 82 23.63 29.75 -7.14
N PRO A 83 23.93 31.06 -6.97
CA PRO A 83 24.02 31.68 -5.64
C PRO A 83 22.68 31.65 -4.89
N SER A 84 22.78 31.37 -3.59
CA SER A 84 21.65 31.29 -2.65
C SER A 84 20.91 32.62 -2.55
N THR A 85 19.57 32.57 -2.71
CA THR A 85 18.65 33.66 -2.34
C THR A 85 18.51 33.72 -0.83
N ALA A 86 19.50 34.32 -0.15
CA ALA A 86 19.31 34.89 1.17
C ALA A 86 18.86 36.36 1.02
N PRO A 87 17.90 36.85 1.80
CA PRO A 87 17.59 38.28 1.81
C PRO A 87 18.80 39.06 2.34
N PRO A 88 19.07 40.27 1.85
CA PRO A 88 20.28 41.01 2.23
C PRO A 88 20.23 41.38 3.72
N PRO A 89 21.38 41.43 4.41
CA PRO A 89 21.43 41.86 5.80
C PRO A 89 21.10 43.36 5.91
N LEU A 90 20.33 43.70 6.95
CA LEU A 90 20.02 45.07 7.35
C LEU A 90 21.33 45.85 7.60
N ALA A 91 21.50 46.98 6.92
CA ALA A 91 22.61 47.90 7.13
C ALA A 91 22.49 48.62 8.50
N PRO A 92 23.60 48.94 9.18
CA PRO A 92 23.57 49.55 10.49
C PRO A 92 23.25 51.04 10.42
N VAL A 93 22.44 51.48 11.39
CA VAL A 93 22.16 52.88 11.70
C VAL A 93 23.45 53.59 12.11
N CYS A 94 23.80 54.67 11.43
CA CYS A 94 24.73 55.67 11.94
C CYS A 94 24.15 57.07 11.74
N GLY A 95 24.19 57.86 12.81
CA GLY A 95 23.50 59.13 12.94
C GLY A 95 24.26 60.35 12.39
N HIS A 96 23.43 61.34 12.05
CA HIS A 96 23.65 62.79 12.03
C HIS A 96 24.78 63.39 11.17
N SER A 97 24.39 64.17 10.15
CA SER A 97 24.29 65.65 10.29
C SER A 97 23.75 66.32 9.01
N ARG A 98 22.91 67.36 9.21
CA ARG A 98 22.67 68.61 8.41
C ARG A 98 23.17 68.62 6.95
N THR A 99 22.37 68.93 5.92
CA THR A 99 21.68 70.21 5.62
C THR A 99 20.74 70.04 4.39
N GLN A 100 19.64 70.82 4.32
CA GLN A 100 18.71 70.98 3.17
C GLN A 100 19.16 72.11 2.21
N PRO A 101 18.42 72.48 1.12
CA PRO A 101 17.69 71.73 0.07
C PRO A 101 18.04 72.30 -1.35
N VAL A 102 17.13 72.17 -2.35
CA VAL A 102 17.04 72.89 -3.68
C VAL A 102 17.28 71.94 -4.89
N VAL A 103 16.50 71.84 -5.98
CA VAL A 103 15.14 72.22 -6.44
C VAL A 103 14.99 71.72 -7.91
N THR A 104 13.81 71.18 -8.29
CA THR A 104 13.20 71.07 -9.66
C THR A 104 13.96 70.32 -10.78
N GLN A 105 13.41 69.74 -11.87
CA GLN A 105 12.20 69.91 -12.71
C GLN A 105 12.11 68.62 -13.59
N SER A 106 10.98 67.93 -13.75
CA SER A 106 9.93 68.03 -14.78
C SER A 106 10.24 67.50 -16.22
N ALA A 107 9.24 66.78 -16.75
CA ALA A 107 8.86 66.51 -18.17
C ALA A 107 9.60 65.37 -18.93
N ALA A 108 8.92 64.26 -19.28
CA ALA A 108 8.06 64.01 -20.47
C ALA A 108 8.88 63.83 -21.76
N ALA A 109 8.60 62.99 -22.77
CA ALA A 109 7.66 61.91 -23.11
C ALA A 109 8.26 61.20 -24.36
N GLU A 110 7.49 60.29 -24.98
CA GLU A 110 7.58 59.82 -26.40
C GLU A 110 8.24 58.46 -26.71
N PHE A 111 7.38 57.43 -26.79
CA PHE A 111 6.94 56.69 -27.99
C PHE A 111 7.89 56.28 -29.15
N VAL A 112 7.63 55.04 -29.59
CA VAL A 112 7.78 54.38 -30.92
C VAL A 112 9.03 53.50 -31.17
N THR A 113 8.73 52.23 -31.48
CA THR A 113 9.55 51.09 -31.99
C THR A 113 9.79 51.23 -33.52
N PRO A 114 10.16 50.23 -34.36
CA PRO A 114 10.70 48.86 -34.19
C PRO A 114 11.92 48.52 -35.11
N SER A 115 12.39 47.25 -35.04
CA SER A 115 12.78 46.36 -36.18
C SER A 115 14.17 45.67 -36.13
N PRO A 116 14.32 44.49 -36.80
CA PRO A 116 15.05 43.31 -36.27
C PRO A 116 16.17 42.78 -37.20
N SER A 117 16.54 41.48 -37.03
CA SER A 117 17.37 40.56 -37.88
C SER A 117 18.83 40.41 -37.39
N THR A 118 19.58 39.31 -37.51
CA THR A 118 19.52 38.00 -38.23
C THR A 118 20.76 37.19 -37.78
N VAL A 119 20.74 35.85 -37.75
CA VAL A 119 21.97 35.03 -37.90
C VAL A 119 21.69 33.81 -38.77
N VAL A 120 22.60 33.58 -39.72
CA VAL A 120 22.63 32.58 -40.79
C VAL A 120 23.58 31.41 -40.45
N GLU A 121 23.31 30.28 -41.10
CA GLU A 121 23.96 28.97 -41.16
C GLU A 121 25.49 28.93 -41.41
N HIS A 122 26.13 27.78 -41.07
CA HIS A 122 26.98 27.02 -42.00
C HIS A 122 27.20 25.56 -41.55
N ALA A 123 27.60 24.71 -42.52
CA ALA A 123 27.36 23.27 -42.59
C ALA A 123 28.64 22.44 -42.89
N ILE A 124 28.58 21.12 -42.56
CA ILE A 124 29.08 19.91 -43.29
C ILE A 124 30.60 19.51 -43.36
N SER A 125 30.84 18.29 -42.81
CA SER A 125 31.60 17.10 -43.31
C SER A 125 33.14 17.04 -43.40
N THR A 126 33.75 15.96 -42.88
CA THR A 126 34.29 14.79 -43.66
C THR A 126 35.02 13.74 -42.79
N SER A 127 34.90 12.45 -43.15
CA SER A 127 35.66 11.29 -42.62
C SER A 127 36.91 11.00 -43.47
N PRO A 128 37.77 10.01 -43.09
CA PRO A 128 37.87 8.79 -43.94
C PRO A 128 38.10 7.44 -43.19
N ARG A 129 37.96 6.35 -43.98
CA ARG A 129 37.92 4.89 -43.69
C ARG A 129 39.28 4.18 -43.77
N ASP A 130 39.37 2.94 -43.23
CA ASP A 130 39.75 1.65 -43.91
C ASP A 130 39.83 0.49 -42.87
N HIS A 131 38.98 -0.56 -42.89
CA HIS A 131 38.90 -1.82 -43.66
C HIS A 131 39.72 -3.03 -43.13
N SER A 132 39.07 -4.02 -42.49
CA SER A 132 39.02 -5.47 -42.87
C SER A 132 38.30 -6.40 -41.83
N THR A 133 37.54 -7.37 -42.36
CA THR A 133 36.46 -8.28 -41.85
C THR A 133 36.93 -9.70 -41.41
N PRO A 134 36.09 -10.75 -41.08
CA PRO A 134 34.63 -10.85 -40.74
C PRO A 134 34.21 -11.81 -39.55
N SER A 135 32.87 -11.88 -39.34
CA SER A 135 31.99 -12.92 -38.73
C SER A 135 31.75 -12.87 -37.20
N SER A 136 30.52 -12.85 -36.64
CA SER A 136 29.23 -13.46 -37.04
C SER A 136 28.04 -12.80 -36.31
N ALA A 137 26.84 -12.82 -36.94
CA ALA A 137 25.44 -12.74 -36.44
C ALA A 137 25.14 -12.10 -35.05
N THR A 138 24.20 -11.18 -34.84
CA THR A 138 22.77 -11.23 -35.20
C THR A 138 22.15 -9.85 -34.95
N THR A 139 21.30 -9.37 -35.85
CA THR A 139 20.70 -8.03 -35.84
C THR A 139 19.47 -7.94 -34.95
N ALA A 140 19.35 -6.83 -34.22
CA ALA A 140 18.10 -6.35 -33.64
C ALA A 140 17.17 -5.81 -34.74
N THR A 141 15.87 -6.09 -34.63
CA THR A 141 14.85 -5.22 -35.24
C THR A 141 13.51 -5.36 -34.51
N THR A 142 13.10 -4.24 -33.93
CA THR A 142 11.82 -3.54 -34.12
C THR A 142 10.53 -4.37 -34.25
N TYR A 143 9.66 -4.07 -33.29
CA TYR A 143 8.26 -4.38 -33.14
C TYR A 143 7.42 -4.08 -34.41
N ALA A 144 6.64 -5.08 -34.88
CA ALA A 144 5.57 -4.90 -35.86
C ALA A 144 4.37 -5.79 -35.50
N SER A 145 3.22 -5.15 -35.37
CA SER A 145 1.89 -5.73 -35.07
C SER A 145 1.34 -6.54 -36.26
N PRO A 146 0.72 -7.72 -36.05
CA PRO A 146 0.08 -8.47 -37.13
C PRO A 146 -1.45 -8.30 -37.10
N TYR A 147 -1.96 -7.23 -37.72
CA TYR A 147 -3.34 -7.23 -38.22
C TYR A 147 -3.40 -6.48 -39.55
N SER A 148 -3.40 -7.26 -40.63
CA SER A 148 -3.78 -6.80 -41.97
C SER A 148 -4.96 -7.64 -42.45
N HIS A 149 -6.08 -6.95 -42.66
CA HIS A 149 -7.31 -7.41 -43.29
C HIS A 149 -7.09 -7.93 -44.72
N GLN A 150 -7.82 -8.99 -45.13
CA GLN A 150 -8.63 -9.03 -46.37
C GLN A 150 -9.50 -10.33 -46.48
N PRO A 151 -10.48 -10.46 -47.42
CA PRO A 151 -11.91 -10.56 -47.08
C PRO A 151 -12.63 -11.87 -47.49
N VAL A 152 -13.83 -12.03 -46.90
CA VAL A 152 -15.08 -12.71 -47.33
C VAL A 152 -15.05 -13.71 -48.51
N ALA A 153 -15.56 -14.94 -48.26
CA ALA A 153 -16.46 -15.66 -49.18
C ALA A 153 -17.36 -16.67 -48.43
N GLN A 154 -18.57 -16.83 -48.97
CA GLN A 154 -19.80 -17.37 -48.40
C GLN A 154 -19.85 -18.91 -48.31
N ASN A 155 -20.65 -19.45 -47.37
CA ASN A 155 -21.80 -20.29 -47.76
C ASN A 155 -22.79 -20.54 -46.62
N ALA A 156 -24.05 -20.68 -47.04
CA ALA A 156 -25.28 -20.56 -46.29
C ALA A 156 -25.79 -21.85 -45.64
N SER A 157 -26.66 -21.70 -44.64
CA SER A 157 -28.02 -22.29 -44.54
C SER A 157 -28.47 -22.24 -43.07
N ALA A 158 -29.40 -21.35 -42.73
CA ALA A 158 -30.85 -21.58 -42.71
C ALA A 158 -31.32 -22.25 -41.41
N ASN A 159 -31.82 -21.45 -40.45
CA ASN A 159 -33.25 -21.42 -40.12
C ASN A 159 -33.54 -20.52 -38.92
N SER A 160 -34.50 -19.64 -39.12
CA SER A 160 -35.26 -18.86 -38.13
C SER A 160 -36.64 -18.61 -38.76
N PRO A 161 -37.69 -18.15 -38.06
CA PRO A 161 -38.08 -18.27 -36.65
C PRO A 161 -39.57 -18.76 -36.57
N PRO A 162 -40.39 -18.47 -35.54
CA PRO A 162 -41.06 -17.14 -35.50
C PRO A 162 -41.30 -16.54 -34.09
N LYS A 163 -41.65 -15.26 -34.10
CA LYS A 163 -42.12 -14.42 -32.97
C LYS A 163 -43.61 -14.06 -33.15
N SER A 164 -44.24 -13.69 -32.01
CA SER A 164 -45.41 -12.77 -31.84
C SER A 164 -46.82 -13.36 -32.03
N ALA A 165 -47.91 -12.96 -31.37
CA ALA A 165 -48.24 -12.09 -30.21
C ALA A 165 -49.77 -12.18 -29.95
N ASN A 166 -50.25 -11.82 -28.73
CA ASN A 166 -51.56 -11.18 -28.34
C ASN A 166 -52.05 -11.70 -26.96
N LEU A 167 -52.01 -10.91 -25.87
CA LEU A 167 -52.93 -9.86 -25.37
C LEU A 167 -54.24 -10.38 -24.73
N LEU A 168 -54.38 -10.22 -23.39
CA LEU A 168 -55.53 -9.60 -22.64
C LEU A 168 -55.63 -10.07 -21.15
N GLN A 169 -55.63 -9.10 -20.22
CA GLN A 169 -56.30 -9.12 -18.89
C GLN A 169 -57.77 -8.64 -19.05
N PRO A 170 -58.74 -8.68 -18.09
CA PRO A 170 -58.63 -8.49 -16.61
C PRO A 170 -59.65 -9.20 -15.63
N ALA A 171 -59.35 -9.18 -14.31
CA ALA A 171 -60.09 -9.01 -13.02
C ALA A 171 -61.65 -9.25 -12.84
N PRO A 172 -62.32 -9.12 -11.66
CA PRO A 172 -62.05 -9.37 -10.19
C PRO A 172 -63.27 -9.98 -9.39
N MET A 173 -63.22 -9.94 -8.03
CA MET A 173 -64.31 -10.02 -6.99
C MET A 173 -64.65 -11.40 -6.39
N LYS A 174 -65.04 -11.64 -5.12
CA LYS A 174 -65.26 -10.86 -3.86
C LYS A 174 -65.64 -11.86 -2.72
N ASN A 175 -65.63 -11.35 -1.48
CA ASN A 175 -66.42 -11.75 -0.27
C ASN A 175 -65.89 -12.93 0.57
N ALA A 176 -66.02 -12.96 1.91
CA ALA A 176 -66.37 -12.00 2.96
C ALA A 176 -66.16 -12.69 4.33
N LEU A 177 -65.92 -11.90 5.39
CA LEU A 177 -65.81 -12.27 6.81
C LEU A 177 -67.17 -12.70 7.44
N PRO A 178 -67.19 -13.29 8.66
CA PRO A 178 -67.30 -12.49 9.92
C PRO A 178 -66.37 -12.97 11.06
N GLN A 179 -65.65 -12.07 11.76
CA GLN A 179 -65.94 -11.48 13.10
C GLN A 179 -66.06 -12.50 14.26
N ASN A 180 -65.24 -12.41 15.33
CA ASN A 180 -65.46 -11.51 16.48
C ASN A 180 -64.36 -11.59 17.58
N THR A 181 -63.92 -10.42 18.08
CA THR A 181 -63.66 -9.97 19.49
C THR A 181 -62.86 -10.85 20.47
N ASN A 182 -61.96 -10.42 21.36
CA ASN A 182 -61.50 -9.16 21.97
C ASN A 182 -60.11 -9.50 22.59
N GLY A 183 -59.11 -8.63 22.63
CA GLY A 183 -58.92 -7.64 23.72
C GLY A 183 -57.63 -7.90 24.52
N HIS A 184 -56.89 -6.83 24.79
CA HIS A 184 -55.59 -6.75 25.49
C HIS A 184 -55.44 -7.54 26.81
N ARG A 185 -54.23 -8.09 27.07
CA ARG A 185 -53.54 -8.01 28.39
C ARG A 185 -52.04 -8.33 28.32
N SER A 186 -51.27 -7.57 29.10
CA SER A 186 -49.83 -7.64 29.37
C SER A 186 -49.41 -8.94 30.12
N PRO A 187 -48.10 -9.22 30.31
CA PRO A 187 -47.60 -10.56 30.65
C PRO A 187 -47.83 -10.95 32.12
N SER A 188 -48.15 -12.23 32.32
CA SER A 188 -48.29 -12.86 33.64
C SER A 188 -46.95 -13.27 34.22
N GLN A 189 -46.80 -12.98 35.51
CA GLN A 189 -45.70 -13.31 36.42
C GLN A 189 -45.40 -14.81 36.43
N HIS A 190 -44.12 -15.17 36.35
CA HIS A 190 -43.65 -16.52 36.64
C HIS A 190 -43.81 -16.81 38.14
N SER A 191 -44.47 -17.93 38.42
CA SER A 191 -44.69 -18.53 39.73
C SER A 191 -43.38 -19.05 40.34
N ASP A 192 -43.11 -18.62 41.57
CA ASP A 192 -42.07 -19.15 42.46
C ASP A 192 -42.26 -20.66 42.73
N LEU A 193 -41.26 -21.46 42.38
CA LEU A 193 -41.05 -22.78 42.96
C LEU A 193 -40.02 -22.65 44.09
N PRO A 194 -40.25 -23.23 45.28
CA PRO A 194 -39.29 -23.14 46.37
C PRO A 194 -38.01 -23.92 46.02
N TYR A 195 -36.91 -23.19 45.97
CA TYR A 195 -35.54 -23.68 45.86
C TYR A 195 -35.18 -24.45 47.14
N ASP A 196 -34.97 -25.76 47.05
CA ASP A 196 -34.49 -26.60 48.15
C ASP A 196 -32.94 -26.58 48.17
N PRO A 197 -32.30 -25.95 49.18
CA PRO A 197 -30.85 -25.86 49.27
C PRO A 197 -30.15 -27.18 49.65
N ALA A 198 -30.88 -28.27 49.93
CA ALA A 198 -30.32 -29.48 50.51
C ALA A 198 -29.77 -30.53 49.51
N LEU A 199 -29.82 -30.26 48.19
CA LEU A 199 -29.38 -31.22 47.15
C LEU A 199 -28.10 -30.82 46.40
N GLN A 200 -27.26 -29.94 46.95
CA GLN A 200 -25.93 -29.69 46.40
C GLN A 200 -24.94 -30.76 46.87
N ASP A 201 -24.53 -31.64 45.95
CA ASP A 201 -23.33 -32.45 46.10
C ASP A 201 -22.11 -31.50 46.24
N PRO A 202 -21.43 -31.45 47.41
CA PRO A 202 -20.32 -30.52 47.64
C PRO A 202 -19.06 -30.82 46.80
N SER A 203 -19.06 -31.90 46.00
CA SER A 203 -17.89 -32.34 45.24
C SER A 203 -17.84 -31.82 43.79
N LEU A 204 -18.92 -31.22 43.27
CA LEU A 204 -18.96 -30.63 41.94
C LEU A 204 -18.51 -29.16 41.99
N LYS A 205 -17.19 -28.95 41.91
CA LYS A 205 -16.66 -27.62 41.56
C LYS A 205 -17.22 -27.23 40.19
N PRO A 206 -17.79 -26.02 40.00
CA PRO A 206 -18.09 -25.52 38.68
C PRO A 206 -16.79 -25.53 37.87
N VAL A 207 -16.74 -26.34 36.81
CA VAL A 207 -15.67 -26.25 35.83
C VAL A 207 -15.85 -24.88 35.18
N MET A 208 -15.06 -23.90 35.61
CA MET A 208 -15.03 -22.61 34.93
C MET A 208 -14.70 -22.89 33.46
N PRO A 209 -15.43 -22.32 32.50
CA PRO A 209 -15.09 -22.48 31.09
C PRO A 209 -13.64 -22.03 30.90
N ALA A 210 -12.83 -22.84 30.22
CA ALA A 210 -11.44 -22.52 29.94
C ALA A 210 -11.41 -21.17 29.21
N GLN A 211 -10.92 -20.14 29.90
CA GLN A 211 -10.94 -18.77 29.39
C GLN A 211 -9.80 -18.63 28.36
N ALA A 212 -10.13 -18.18 27.15
CA ALA A 212 -9.14 -18.05 26.08
C ALA A 212 -7.99 -17.11 26.50
N ILE A 213 -6.75 -17.57 26.33
CA ILE A 213 -5.57 -16.73 26.58
C ILE A 213 -5.55 -15.63 25.52
N LEU A 214 -5.38 -14.36 25.88
CA LEU A 214 -5.39 -13.22 24.95
C LEU A 214 -3.99 -12.95 24.34
N SER A 215 -3.94 -12.25 23.20
CA SER A 215 -2.81 -12.31 22.25
C SER A 215 -1.44 -11.96 22.85
N ARG A 216 -1.30 -10.82 23.55
CA ARG A 216 0.04 -10.31 23.90
C ARG A 216 0.90 -11.20 24.80
N THR A 217 0.33 -12.07 25.63
CA THR A 217 1.12 -12.92 26.55
C THR A 217 1.55 -14.26 25.97
N ARG A 218 1.07 -14.62 24.77
CA ARG A 218 1.33 -15.96 24.21
C ARG A 218 2.75 -16.07 23.63
N GLU A 219 3.37 -17.22 23.84
CA GLU A 219 4.67 -17.53 23.19
C GLU A 219 4.50 -17.69 21.67
N THR A 220 3.57 -18.54 21.25
CA THR A 220 3.21 -18.70 19.83
C THR A 220 2.37 -17.51 19.37
N LYS A 221 2.77 -16.89 18.26
CA LYS A 221 2.07 -15.72 17.70
C LYS A 221 1.13 -16.07 16.56
N ILE A 222 -0.06 -15.47 16.56
CA ILE A 222 -1.06 -15.60 15.49
C ILE A 222 -1.06 -14.31 14.66
N LEU A 223 -0.68 -14.42 13.40
CA LEU A 223 -0.50 -13.29 12.49
C LEU A 223 -1.57 -13.32 11.39
N LEU A 224 -2.18 -12.17 11.09
CA LEU A 224 -3.12 -12.01 9.98
C LEU A 224 -2.55 -11.06 8.91
N SER A 225 -2.30 -11.60 7.72
CA SER A 225 -1.82 -10.87 6.54
C SER A 225 -2.97 -10.71 5.54
N ILE A 226 -3.28 -9.48 5.15
CA ILE A 226 -4.37 -9.17 4.22
C ILE A 226 -3.81 -8.49 2.98
N ASP A 227 -4.02 -9.11 1.82
CA ASP A 227 -3.56 -8.56 0.55
C ASP A 227 -4.21 -7.22 0.21
N GLY A 228 -3.51 -6.44 -0.62
CA GLY A 228 -4.07 -5.31 -1.35
C GLY A 228 -4.81 -5.75 -2.62
N ASP A 229 -5.13 -4.79 -3.48
CA ASP A 229 -6.03 -4.90 -4.65
C ASP A 229 -7.50 -4.58 -4.31
N GLY A 230 -7.67 -3.50 -3.53
CA GLY A 230 -8.88 -3.11 -2.79
C GLY A 230 -10.23 -3.06 -3.49
N ILE A 231 -10.25 -3.31 -4.80
CA ILE A 231 -11.49 -3.63 -5.48
C ILE A 231 -12.15 -4.90 -4.91
N ARG A 232 -11.37 -5.83 -4.35
CA ARG A 232 -11.88 -7.16 -3.95
C ARG A 232 -11.77 -7.53 -2.47
N GLY A 233 -11.62 -6.52 -1.61
CA GLY A 233 -11.44 -6.70 -0.17
C GLY A 233 -12.65 -7.25 0.58
N LEU A 234 -13.87 -7.17 0.03
CA LEU A 234 -15.05 -7.80 0.66
C LEU A 234 -14.89 -9.32 0.78
N SER A 235 -14.29 -9.96 -0.23
CA SER A 235 -14.01 -11.41 -0.18
C SER A 235 -13.05 -11.75 0.97
N ALA A 236 -11.99 -10.95 1.15
CA ALA A 236 -11.04 -11.12 2.25
C ALA A 236 -11.71 -10.92 3.61
N LEU A 237 -12.56 -9.90 3.74
CA LEU A 237 -13.28 -9.63 4.97
C LEU A 237 -14.27 -10.73 5.33
N LEU A 238 -14.99 -11.28 4.35
CA LEU A 238 -15.89 -12.41 4.53
C LEU A 238 -15.13 -13.68 4.94
N LEU A 239 -13.95 -13.93 4.37
CA LEU A 239 -13.08 -15.04 4.81
C LEU A 239 -12.64 -14.87 6.27
N VAL A 240 -12.22 -13.66 6.66
CA VAL A 240 -11.85 -13.37 8.06
C VAL A 240 -13.06 -13.50 8.98
N GLU A 241 -14.24 -13.02 8.58
CA GLU A 241 -15.50 -13.18 9.31
C GLU A 241 -15.82 -14.67 9.52
N SER A 242 -15.77 -15.49 8.47
CA SER A 242 -15.98 -16.93 8.56
C SER A 242 -14.97 -17.60 9.50
N LEU A 243 -13.69 -17.23 9.41
CA LEU A 243 -12.63 -17.79 10.26
C LEU A 243 -12.86 -17.47 11.74
N VAL A 244 -13.11 -16.20 12.07
CA VAL A 244 -13.37 -15.76 13.44
C VAL A 244 -14.62 -16.43 13.99
N ASN A 245 -15.69 -16.51 13.20
CA ASN A 245 -16.93 -17.18 13.61
C ASN A 245 -16.70 -18.67 13.90
N ALA A 246 -15.96 -19.37 13.04
CA ALA A 246 -15.63 -20.79 13.24
C ALA A 246 -14.78 -21.01 14.51
N ILE A 247 -13.80 -20.13 14.76
CA ILE A 247 -13.02 -20.12 16.00
C ILE A 247 -13.93 -19.92 17.21
N CYS A 248 -14.82 -18.92 17.18
CA CYS A 248 -15.74 -18.63 18.28
C CYS A 248 -16.67 -19.80 18.60
N VAL A 249 -17.24 -20.42 17.56
CA VAL A 249 -18.12 -21.60 17.70
C VAL A 249 -17.36 -22.74 18.35
N LYS A 250 -16.12 -23.02 17.92
CA LYS A 250 -15.32 -24.11 18.48
C LYS A 250 -14.83 -23.84 19.90
N LEU A 251 -14.58 -22.58 20.27
CA LEU A 251 -14.23 -22.20 21.64
C LEU A 251 -15.44 -22.14 22.58
N GLY A 252 -16.66 -22.00 22.05
CA GLY A 252 -17.84 -21.65 22.84
C GLY A 252 -17.75 -20.24 23.44
N GLN A 253 -16.86 -19.38 22.91
CA GLN A 253 -16.60 -18.03 23.39
C GLN A 253 -16.55 -17.07 22.21
N ARG A 254 -17.21 -15.91 22.34
CA ARG A 254 -17.12 -14.84 21.35
C ARG A 254 -15.79 -14.08 21.51
N LEU A 255 -15.04 -13.98 20.42
CA LEU A 255 -13.79 -13.23 20.33
C LEU A 255 -13.81 -12.34 19.09
N ASP A 256 -13.18 -11.18 19.20
CA ASP A 256 -12.95 -10.27 18.08
C ASP A 256 -11.52 -10.43 17.51
N CYS A 257 -11.28 -9.89 16.31
CA CYS A 257 -10.00 -10.05 15.61
C CYS A 257 -8.81 -9.60 16.46
N HIS A 258 -8.90 -8.46 17.15
CA HIS A 258 -7.82 -7.94 17.99
C HIS A 258 -7.47 -8.84 19.19
N GLN A 259 -8.37 -9.75 19.58
CA GLN A 259 -8.16 -10.70 20.67
C GLN A 259 -7.53 -12.01 20.18
N ILE A 260 -7.82 -12.38 18.92
CA ILE A 260 -7.29 -13.59 18.29
C ILE A 260 -5.88 -13.33 17.76
N PHE A 261 -5.70 -12.29 16.96
CA PHE A 261 -4.46 -11.99 16.25
C PHE A 261 -3.54 -11.08 17.08
N ASP A 262 -2.28 -11.48 17.18
CA ASP A 262 -1.21 -10.72 17.84
C ASP A 262 -0.77 -9.51 17.02
N LEU A 263 -0.71 -9.69 15.69
CA LEU A 263 -0.34 -8.67 14.73
C LEU A 263 -1.16 -8.86 13.46
N THR A 264 -1.71 -7.76 12.94
CA THR A 264 -2.42 -7.74 11.66
C THR A 264 -1.73 -6.77 10.71
N GLY A 265 -1.42 -7.24 9.51
CA GLY A 265 -0.76 -6.47 8.46
C GLY A 265 -1.63 -6.44 7.22
N GLY A 266 -1.81 -5.27 6.62
CA GLY A 266 -2.56 -5.13 5.38
C GLY A 266 -1.84 -4.25 4.36
N SER A 267 -2.05 -4.49 3.07
CA SER A 267 -1.60 -3.61 1.99
C SER A 267 -2.80 -2.93 1.34
N SER A 268 -2.72 -1.65 0.97
CA SER A 268 -3.83 -0.94 0.29
C SER A 268 -5.14 -1.06 1.11
N LEU A 269 -6.30 -1.32 0.51
CA LEU A 269 -7.54 -1.54 1.25
C LEU A 269 -7.52 -2.77 2.18
N GLY A 270 -6.57 -3.69 2.04
CA GLY A 270 -6.26 -4.70 3.07
C GLY A 270 -5.77 -4.06 4.38
N GLY A 271 -5.05 -2.94 4.28
CA GLY A 271 -4.67 -2.08 5.42
C GLY A 271 -5.87 -1.41 6.07
N VAL A 272 -6.86 -0.96 5.29
CA VAL A 272 -8.15 -0.47 5.81
C VAL A 272 -8.84 -1.54 6.63
N ILE A 273 -8.93 -2.77 6.09
CA ILE A 273 -9.52 -3.92 6.78
C ILE A 273 -8.77 -4.20 8.10
N ALA A 274 -7.44 -4.23 8.06
CA ALA A 274 -6.61 -4.46 9.24
C ALA A 274 -6.86 -3.41 10.35
N ILE A 275 -6.91 -2.13 9.98
CA ILE A 275 -7.18 -1.02 10.91
C ILE A 275 -8.58 -1.14 11.49
N MET A 276 -9.60 -1.42 10.69
CA MET A 276 -10.98 -1.57 11.17
C MET A 276 -11.14 -2.73 12.15
N LEU A 277 -10.62 -3.90 11.81
CA LEU A 277 -10.77 -5.12 12.62
C LEU A 277 -9.99 -5.06 13.94
N CYS A 278 -8.78 -4.49 13.93
CA CYS A 278 -7.87 -4.58 15.08
C CYS A 278 -7.69 -3.25 15.82
N ARG A 279 -7.48 -2.12 15.12
CA ARG A 279 -7.27 -0.82 15.77
C ARG A 279 -8.58 -0.15 16.19
N LEU A 280 -9.61 -0.20 15.34
CA LEU A 280 -10.96 0.26 15.67
C LEU A 280 -11.76 -0.80 16.45
N ARG A 281 -11.26 -2.04 16.52
CA ARG A 281 -11.91 -3.17 17.21
C ARG A 281 -13.33 -3.44 16.72
N MET A 282 -13.58 -3.19 15.43
CA MET A 282 -14.87 -3.47 14.84
C MET A 282 -15.11 -4.97 14.77
N GLN A 283 -16.35 -5.36 15.06
CA GLN A 283 -16.84 -6.68 14.68
C GLN A 283 -16.84 -6.82 13.16
N ALA A 284 -16.53 -8.02 12.66
CA ALA A 284 -16.34 -8.24 11.22
C ALA A 284 -17.52 -7.75 10.35
N HIS A 285 -18.76 -7.98 10.79
CA HIS A 285 -19.94 -7.49 10.08
C HIS A 285 -20.02 -5.96 10.03
N ARG A 286 -19.59 -5.24 11.09
CA ARG A 286 -19.54 -3.76 11.09
C ARG A 286 -18.42 -3.24 10.21
N ALA A 287 -17.26 -3.88 10.28
CA ALA A 287 -16.15 -3.61 9.38
C ALA A 287 -16.57 -3.77 7.91
N ARG A 288 -17.51 -4.69 7.62
CA ARG A 288 -18.03 -4.91 6.25
C ARG A 288 -18.87 -3.74 5.77
N GLU A 289 -19.78 -3.25 6.61
CA GLU A 289 -20.59 -2.08 6.27
C GLU A 289 -19.73 -0.82 6.09
N ALA A 290 -18.77 -0.60 7.01
CA ALA A 290 -17.82 0.52 6.91
C ALA A 290 -16.92 0.39 5.67
N TYR A 291 -16.43 -0.82 5.36
CA TYR A 291 -15.65 -1.09 4.16
C TYR A 291 -16.40 -0.71 2.90
N LYS A 292 -17.68 -1.09 2.76
CA LYS A 292 -18.50 -0.73 1.60
C LYS A 292 -18.64 0.78 1.45
N GLN A 293 -18.82 1.51 2.56
CA GLN A 293 -18.92 2.97 2.54
C GLN A 293 -17.61 3.61 2.04
N ILE A 294 -16.47 3.18 2.58
CA ILE A 294 -15.14 3.65 2.16
C ILE A 294 -14.87 3.28 0.70
N ALA A 295 -15.05 2.01 0.33
CA ALA A 295 -14.80 1.51 -1.02
C ALA A 295 -15.68 2.22 -2.07
N ARG A 296 -16.92 2.57 -1.72
CA ARG A 296 -17.79 3.38 -2.59
C ARG A 296 -17.20 4.75 -2.89
N GLN A 297 -16.53 5.40 -1.92
CA GLN A 297 -15.87 6.69 -2.16
C GLN A 297 -14.58 6.52 -2.96
N VAL A 298 -13.78 5.50 -2.65
CA VAL A 298 -12.53 5.18 -3.37
C VAL A 298 -12.79 4.91 -4.84
N TYR A 299 -13.83 4.13 -5.15
CA TYR A 299 -14.21 3.73 -6.50
C TYR A 299 -15.40 4.50 -7.07
N ALA A 300 -15.72 5.68 -6.51
CA ALA A 300 -16.81 6.52 -7.00
C ALA A 300 -16.68 6.82 -8.51
N ASN A 301 -15.45 6.96 -8.99
CA ASN A 301 -15.10 6.82 -10.40
C ASN A 301 -13.96 5.82 -10.54
N LYS A 302 -14.29 4.53 -10.59
CA LYS A 302 -13.32 3.45 -10.73
C LYS A 302 -12.38 3.67 -11.92
N THR A 303 -12.87 4.20 -13.03
CA THR A 303 -12.03 4.36 -14.22
C THR A 303 -10.97 5.42 -14.02
N ASP A 304 -11.29 6.52 -13.34
CA ASP A 304 -10.31 7.54 -12.97
C ASP A 304 -9.32 6.98 -11.93
N TYR A 305 -9.78 6.12 -11.00
CA TYR A 305 -8.91 5.38 -10.10
C TYR A 305 -7.96 4.42 -10.84
N PHE A 306 -8.19 3.96 -12.07
CA PHE A 306 -7.19 3.12 -12.77
C PHE A 306 -6.38 3.87 -13.83
N ARG A 307 -6.88 5.04 -14.27
CA ARG A 307 -6.18 5.92 -15.20
C ARG A 307 -5.17 6.87 -14.52
N TYR A 308 -5.08 6.91 -13.20
CA TYR A 308 -4.25 7.91 -12.51
C TYR A 308 -2.75 7.80 -12.73
N LEU A 309 -2.25 6.65 -13.21
CA LEU A 309 -0.84 6.44 -13.54
C LEU A 309 -0.47 6.94 -14.93
N ASP A 310 -1.46 7.28 -15.75
CA ASP A 310 -1.22 7.85 -17.06
C ASP A 310 -1.01 9.38 -16.92
N PRO A 311 0.21 9.90 -17.16
CA PRO A 311 0.49 11.33 -17.09
C PRO A 311 -0.26 12.14 -18.18
N HIS A 312 -0.85 11.46 -19.16
CA HIS A 312 -1.64 12.06 -20.24
C HIS A 312 -3.15 11.89 -20.05
N ALA A 313 -3.59 11.12 -19.04
CA ALA A 313 -5.00 10.96 -18.76
C ALA A 313 -5.60 12.30 -18.30
N THR A 314 -6.73 12.66 -18.91
CA THR A 314 -7.54 13.78 -18.42
C THR A 314 -8.32 13.31 -17.21
N ILE A 315 -7.71 13.41 -16.03
CA ILE A 315 -8.33 13.00 -14.77
C ILE A 315 -9.27 14.12 -14.30
N ARG A 316 -10.54 13.80 -14.02
CA ARG A 316 -11.44 14.76 -13.38
C ARG A 316 -10.99 14.96 -11.93
N ARG A 317 -11.13 16.17 -11.40
CA ARG A 317 -10.89 16.41 -9.96
C ARG A 317 -11.77 15.48 -9.14
N VAL A 318 -11.16 14.51 -8.49
CA VAL A 318 -11.80 13.68 -7.46
C VAL A 318 -11.90 14.55 -6.20
N ASP A 319 -13.08 14.61 -5.59
CA ASP A 319 -13.27 15.28 -4.30
C ASP A 319 -12.64 14.43 -3.19
N ASP A 320 -11.36 14.69 -2.88
CA ASP A 320 -10.67 14.05 -1.75
C ASP A 320 -11.39 14.29 -0.42
N GLY A 321 -12.21 15.34 -0.34
CA GLY A 321 -13.04 15.66 0.82
C GLY A 321 -14.18 14.66 1.05
N ALA A 322 -14.63 13.92 0.04
CA ALA A 322 -15.66 12.89 0.21
C ALA A 322 -15.10 11.65 0.95
N LEU A 323 -13.96 11.13 0.48
CA LEU A 323 -13.27 10.02 1.13
C LEU A 323 -12.85 10.41 2.56
N GLU A 324 -12.28 11.61 2.74
CA GLU A 324 -11.87 12.09 4.06
C GLU A 324 -13.05 12.18 5.04
N ARG A 325 -14.19 12.74 4.61
CA ARG A 325 -15.40 12.78 5.44
C ARG A 325 -15.89 11.39 5.81
N GLU A 326 -15.87 10.46 4.86
CA GLU A 326 -16.30 9.08 5.09
C GLU A 326 -15.41 8.39 6.14
N VAL A 327 -14.08 8.45 5.99
CA VAL A 327 -13.17 7.83 6.97
C VAL A 327 -13.27 8.51 8.34
N LYS A 328 -13.45 9.83 8.41
CA LYS A 328 -13.69 10.56 9.67
C LYS A 328 -15.01 10.13 10.33
N ASN A 329 -16.07 9.93 9.55
CA ASN A 329 -17.36 9.45 10.05
C ASN A 329 -17.22 8.05 10.66
N VAL A 330 -16.51 7.14 9.98
CA VAL A 330 -16.25 5.79 10.49
C VAL A 330 -15.49 5.83 11.82
N VAL A 331 -14.44 6.65 11.92
CA VAL A 331 -13.66 6.79 13.18
C VAL A 331 -14.52 7.43 14.28
N GLN A 332 -15.32 8.46 13.96
CA GLN A 332 -16.24 9.11 14.88
C GLN A 332 -17.28 8.14 15.43
N GLN A 333 -17.84 7.27 14.60
CA GLN A 333 -18.88 6.31 15.01
C GLN A 333 -18.34 5.27 16.00
N GLU A 334 -17.10 4.82 15.83
CA GLU A 334 -16.52 3.78 16.68
C GLU A 334 -15.82 4.33 17.93
N LEU A 335 -15.15 5.48 17.84
CA LEU A 335 -14.32 6.01 18.93
C LEU A 335 -14.82 7.33 19.53
N GLY A 336 -15.81 7.98 18.92
CA GLY A 336 -16.36 9.25 19.41
C GLY A 336 -15.49 10.48 19.15
N ASN A 337 -14.30 10.31 18.60
CA ASN A 337 -13.33 11.35 18.26
C ASN A 337 -12.80 11.11 16.84
N PRO A 338 -13.00 12.02 15.86
CA PRO A 338 -12.59 11.77 14.49
C PRO A 338 -11.07 11.86 14.33
N ASP A 339 -10.39 12.63 15.18
CA ASP A 339 -8.95 12.87 15.15
C ASP A 339 -8.17 11.98 16.12
N GLU A 340 -8.77 10.84 16.50
CA GLU A 340 -8.09 9.84 17.33
C GLU A 340 -6.80 9.35 16.65
N ILE A 341 -5.72 9.25 17.44
CA ILE A 341 -4.38 8.90 16.95
C ILE A 341 -4.28 7.39 16.66
N LEU A 342 -3.57 7.04 15.59
CA LEU A 342 -3.36 5.64 15.18
C LEU A 342 -2.59 4.83 16.22
N LEU A 343 -1.53 5.41 16.81
CA LEU A 343 -0.76 4.78 17.87
C LEU A 343 -1.68 4.36 19.01
N ASP A 344 -1.65 3.08 19.35
CA ASP A 344 -2.55 2.50 20.33
C ASP A 344 -1.81 2.16 21.63
N GLY A 345 -2.04 2.98 22.65
CA GLY A 345 -1.47 2.77 23.98
C GLY A 345 -2.20 1.72 24.82
N ARG A 346 -3.32 1.15 24.35
CA ARG A 346 -4.12 0.21 25.15
C ARG A 346 -3.37 -1.11 25.32
N SER A 347 -3.38 -1.65 26.54
CA SER A 347 -2.67 -2.90 26.87
C SER A 347 -3.27 -4.14 26.20
N ASP A 348 -4.55 -4.10 25.85
CA ASP A 348 -5.33 -5.17 25.22
C ASP A 348 -5.54 -4.96 23.71
N SER A 349 -4.81 -4.03 23.09
CA SER A 349 -4.95 -3.78 21.66
C SER A 349 -4.17 -4.77 20.80
N GLY A 350 -4.76 -5.11 19.65
CA GLY A 350 -4.06 -5.83 18.58
C GLY A 350 -3.17 -4.87 17.81
N ASP A 351 -1.92 -5.25 17.62
CA ASP A 351 -0.97 -4.43 16.87
C ASP A 351 -1.30 -4.49 15.36
N VAL A 352 -1.28 -3.34 14.70
CA VAL A 352 -1.66 -3.21 13.28
C VAL A 352 -0.61 -2.44 12.50
N PHE A 353 -0.34 -2.88 11.27
CA PHE A 353 0.29 -2.01 10.29
C PHE A 353 -0.40 -2.06 8.92
N ALA A 354 -0.29 -0.96 8.18
CA ALA A 354 -0.74 -0.82 6.81
C ALA A 354 0.44 -0.45 5.91
N ILE A 355 0.58 -1.15 4.78
CA ILE A 355 1.54 -0.83 3.73
C ILE A 355 0.90 0.17 2.77
N THR A 356 1.54 1.32 2.66
CA THR A 356 1.23 2.39 1.72
C THR A 356 2.48 2.68 0.89
N THR A 357 2.38 3.66 0.00
CA THR A 357 3.52 4.10 -0.79
C THR A 357 3.74 5.57 -0.60
N GLN A 358 4.97 5.92 -0.23
CA GLN A 358 5.42 7.29 -0.26
C GLN A 358 5.87 7.63 -1.66
N MET A 359 5.14 8.57 -2.26
CA MET A 359 5.47 9.18 -3.52
C MET A 359 6.28 10.44 -3.31
N ASP A 360 7.41 10.49 -4.01
CA ASP A 360 8.21 11.68 -4.19
C ASP A 360 8.61 11.79 -5.66
N ILE A 361 9.06 12.98 -6.07
CA ILE A 361 9.46 13.23 -7.45
C ILE A 361 10.63 12.31 -7.82
N GLY A 362 10.37 11.38 -8.74
CA GLY A 362 11.37 10.43 -9.25
C GLY A 362 11.61 9.20 -8.38
N THR A 363 10.98 9.07 -7.20
CA THR A 363 11.13 7.87 -6.36
C THR A 363 9.84 7.49 -5.64
N ASN A 364 9.47 6.21 -5.71
CA ASN A 364 8.36 5.63 -4.93
C ASN A 364 8.93 4.60 -3.95
N ARG A 365 8.54 4.68 -2.67
CA ARG A 365 9.05 3.78 -1.62
C ARG A 365 7.89 3.23 -0.79
N ALA A 366 7.99 1.97 -0.36
CA ALA A 366 7.02 1.40 0.56
C ALA A 366 7.11 2.10 1.93
N ALA A 367 5.95 2.47 2.47
CA ALA A 367 5.80 3.15 3.75
C ALA A 367 4.87 2.34 4.66
N LEU A 368 5.37 1.93 5.82
CA LEU A 368 4.63 1.11 6.79
C LEU A 368 4.07 2.00 7.89
N ILE A 369 2.76 2.25 7.84
CA ILE A 369 2.00 2.98 8.86
C ILE A 369 1.66 2.00 9.99
N ARG A 370 1.99 2.32 11.25
CA ARG A 370 1.92 1.39 12.39
C ARG A 370 1.08 1.95 13.54
N SER A 371 0.32 1.10 14.22
CA SER A 371 -0.40 1.43 15.45
C SER A 371 0.41 1.19 16.73
N TYR A 372 1.70 0.91 16.61
CA TYR A 372 2.59 0.54 17.71
C TYR A 372 3.96 1.17 17.55
N GLN A 373 4.67 1.34 18.67
CA GLN A 373 6.03 1.84 18.65
C GLN A 373 7.00 0.74 18.21
N THR A 374 7.89 1.06 17.27
CA THR A 374 9.01 0.17 16.90
C THR A 374 10.34 0.86 17.19
N ARG A 375 11.32 0.10 17.71
CA ARG A 375 12.67 0.61 18.00
C ARG A 375 13.53 0.78 16.75
N ARG A 376 13.10 0.22 15.61
CA ARG A 376 13.81 0.22 14.33
C ARG A 376 12.84 0.53 13.20
N ILE A 377 12.69 1.82 12.91
CA ILE A 377 11.90 2.32 11.79
C ILE A 377 12.68 2.01 10.51
N THR A 378 12.18 1.05 9.73
CA THR A 378 12.62 0.82 8.35
C THR A 378 11.54 1.37 7.45
N GLY A 379 11.89 2.36 6.63
CA GLY A 379 10.93 3.11 5.81
C GLY A 379 11.10 4.61 6.03
N PRO A 380 10.28 5.42 5.36
CA PRO A 380 10.31 6.87 5.54
C PRO A 380 9.81 7.29 6.94
N ASP A 381 10.23 8.47 7.37
CA ASP A 381 9.76 9.08 8.62
C ASP A 381 8.28 9.43 8.48
N LEU A 382 7.43 8.73 9.22
CA LEU A 382 6.00 8.97 9.31
C LEU A 382 5.69 9.86 10.51
N GLU A 383 4.63 10.64 10.41
CA GLU A 383 4.17 11.51 11.50
C GLU A 383 3.86 10.67 12.76
N PRO A 384 4.50 10.96 13.92
CA PRO A 384 4.31 10.16 15.14
C PRO A 384 2.87 10.14 15.66
N ASN A 385 2.13 11.23 15.44
CA ASN A 385 0.77 11.44 15.92
C ASN A 385 -0.25 11.38 14.78
N MET A 386 -0.01 10.54 13.77
CA MET A 386 -0.92 10.38 12.63
C MET A 386 -2.34 9.96 13.12
N PRO A 387 -3.39 10.73 12.80
CA PRO A 387 -4.78 10.32 13.05
C PRO A 387 -5.17 9.07 12.27
N ILE A 388 -6.08 8.27 12.81
CA ILE A 388 -6.56 7.04 12.15
C ILE A 388 -7.16 7.36 10.78
N TRP A 389 -7.91 8.46 10.65
CA TRP A 389 -8.51 8.85 9.38
C TRP A 389 -7.45 9.15 8.30
N GLN A 390 -6.29 9.71 8.68
CA GLN A 390 -5.19 10.01 7.76
C GLN A 390 -4.51 8.71 7.31
N ALA A 391 -4.35 7.74 8.22
CA ALA A 391 -3.87 6.41 7.88
C ALA A 391 -4.82 5.70 6.90
N LEU A 392 -6.13 5.72 7.18
CA LEU A 392 -7.18 5.16 6.32
C LEU A 392 -7.22 5.82 4.92
N LYS A 393 -7.09 7.15 4.87
CA LYS A 393 -7.01 7.91 3.61
C LYS A 393 -5.76 7.53 2.81
N ALA A 394 -4.59 7.54 3.44
CA ALA A 394 -3.31 7.21 2.81
C ALA A 394 -3.30 5.80 2.19
N THR A 395 -3.97 4.83 2.82
CA THR A 395 -4.03 3.45 2.33
C THR A 395 -5.11 3.21 1.27
N SER A 396 -5.93 4.22 0.97
CA SER A 396 -7.06 4.13 0.03
C SER A 396 -6.97 5.10 -1.15
N ALA A 397 -6.22 6.20 -0.99
CA ALA A 397 -6.16 7.27 -1.97
C ALA A 397 -5.20 6.93 -3.11
N ALA A 398 -5.72 6.85 -4.34
CA ALA A 398 -4.90 6.74 -5.53
C ALA A 398 -3.87 7.88 -5.67
N PRO A 399 -2.63 7.62 -6.13
CA PRO A 399 -1.74 8.62 -6.70
C PRO A 399 -2.43 9.46 -7.75
N ARG A 400 -1.95 10.68 -7.96
CA ARG A 400 -2.43 11.51 -9.06
C ARG A 400 -1.30 12.32 -9.64
N TYR A 401 -1.38 12.59 -10.94
CA TYR A 401 -0.61 13.66 -11.54
C TYR A 401 -1.34 14.99 -11.36
N ILE A 402 -0.63 16.00 -10.87
CA ILE A 402 -1.11 17.37 -10.74
C ILE A 402 -0.56 18.22 -11.88
N GLN A 403 -1.40 19.13 -12.39
CA GLN A 403 -0.95 20.18 -13.30
C GLN A 403 -0.07 21.17 -12.53
N PRO A 404 1.09 21.57 -13.07
CA PRO A 404 1.88 22.65 -12.49
C PRO A 404 1.09 23.96 -12.49
N GLU A 405 1.46 24.88 -11.59
CA GLU A 405 0.77 26.16 -11.42
C GLU A 405 0.61 26.92 -12.76
N PRO A 406 -0.51 27.64 -12.96
CA PRO A 406 -0.74 28.41 -14.17
C PRO A 406 0.42 29.38 -14.44
N GLY A 407 1.10 29.23 -15.59
CA GLY A 407 2.21 30.07 -16.00
C GLY A 407 3.60 29.43 -15.89
N VAL A 408 3.71 28.23 -15.32
CA VAL A 408 4.96 27.44 -15.34
C VAL A 408 4.87 26.39 -16.46
N PRO A 409 5.77 26.41 -17.47
CA PRO A 409 5.80 25.40 -18.53
C PRO A 409 6.42 24.09 -18.02
N GLN A 410 5.89 23.52 -16.95
CA GLN A 410 6.31 22.22 -16.44
C GLN A 410 5.41 21.10 -16.97
N ARG A 411 5.99 19.91 -17.04
CA ARG A 411 5.25 18.66 -17.31
C ARG A 411 4.41 18.30 -16.07
N PHE A 412 3.36 17.50 -16.25
CA PHE A 412 2.60 16.91 -15.16
C PHE A 412 3.55 16.24 -14.15
N VAL A 413 3.39 16.56 -12.86
CA VAL A 413 4.20 16.01 -11.77
C VAL A 413 3.30 15.15 -10.89
N ILE A 414 3.82 14.03 -10.39
CA ILE A 414 3.08 13.19 -9.46
C ILE A 414 2.94 13.90 -8.11
N ASP A 415 1.75 13.88 -7.53
CA ASP A 415 1.46 14.45 -6.23
C ASP A 415 2.28 13.74 -5.15
N LYS A 416 2.90 14.51 -4.26
CA LYS A 416 3.74 13.96 -3.21
C LYS A 416 2.89 13.54 -2.03
N GLY A 417 3.28 12.45 -1.36
CA GLY A 417 2.65 12.03 -0.12
C GLY A 417 2.47 10.54 0.00
N LEU A 418 1.68 10.13 1.00
CA LEU A 418 1.32 8.74 1.23
C LEU A 418 0.04 8.41 0.48
N VAL A 419 0.12 7.39 -0.36
CA VAL A 419 -0.97 7.00 -1.25
C VAL A 419 -1.06 5.48 -1.40
N ASP A 420 -2.22 5.04 -1.85
CA ASP A 420 -2.55 3.70 -2.25
C ASP A 420 -1.96 3.42 -3.63
N HIS A 421 -0.70 3.02 -3.65
CA HIS A 421 -0.10 2.53 -4.88
C HIS A 421 1.02 1.54 -4.68
N GLY A 422 0.68 0.25 -4.85
CA GLY A 422 1.38 -0.61 -5.81
C GLY A 422 2.90 -0.65 -5.75
N THR A 423 3.51 -0.46 -4.57
CA THR A 423 4.85 -1.03 -4.36
C THR A 423 4.75 -2.54 -4.55
N THR A 424 5.88 -3.20 -4.78
CA THR A 424 5.96 -4.66 -4.93
C THR A 424 5.75 -5.37 -3.58
N LYS A 425 4.67 -5.02 -2.88
CA LYS A 425 4.23 -5.53 -1.58
C LYS A 425 2.71 -5.64 -1.51
N ASN A 426 2.06 -6.24 -2.51
CA ASN A 426 0.61 -6.42 -2.46
C ASN A 426 0.22 -7.49 -1.43
N ASN A 427 1.06 -8.51 -1.24
CA ASN A 427 0.94 -9.50 -0.17
C ASN A 427 1.92 -9.17 0.99
N PRO A 428 1.43 -8.73 2.17
CA PRO A 428 2.29 -8.30 3.28
C PRO A 428 2.88 -9.47 4.10
N VAL A 429 2.81 -10.73 3.63
CA VAL A 429 3.23 -11.92 4.40
C VAL A 429 4.69 -11.89 4.87
N ARG A 430 5.60 -11.30 4.07
CA ARG A 430 7.00 -11.14 4.48
C ARG A 430 7.15 -10.01 5.50
N ASP A 431 6.44 -8.91 5.28
CA ASP A 431 6.46 -7.74 6.15
C ASP A 431 5.91 -8.06 7.53
N ILE A 432 4.83 -8.84 7.63
CA ILE A 432 4.24 -9.23 8.92
C ILE A 432 5.17 -10.13 9.72
N LEU A 433 5.86 -11.08 9.07
CA LEU A 433 6.86 -11.92 9.74
C LEU A 433 8.02 -11.07 10.27
N TYR A 434 8.48 -10.11 9.46
CA TYR A 434 9.56 -9.21 9.84
C TYR A 434 9.17 -8.28 10.99
N GLU A 435 7.99 -7.68 10.96
CA GLU A 435 7.48 -6.82 12.02
C GLU A 435 7.17 -7.60 13.29
N CYS A 436 6.64 -8.83 13.18
CA CYS A 436 6.44 -9.73 14.32
C CYS A 436 7.76 -9.99 15.05
N ARG A 437 8.84 -10.33 14.33
CA ARG A 437 10.17 -10.56 14.89
C ARG A 437 10.81 -9.32 15.52
N LYS A 438 10.42 -8.12 15.09
CA LYS A 438 10.85 -6.87 15.71
C LYS A 438 10.11 -6.58 17.01
N LEU A 439 8.81 -6.90 17.05
CA LEU A 439 7.95 -6.61 18.19
C LEU A 439 8.14 -7.60 19.33
N PHE A 440 8.16 -8.89 19.01
CA PHE A 440 8.20 -9.96 19.99
C PHE A 440 9.62 -10.52 20.05
N ARG A 441 10.21 -10.58 21.25
CA ARG A 441 11.57 -11.12 21.47
C ARG A 441 11.64 -12.58 20.99
N TYR A 442 12.76 -12.95 20.37
CA TYR A 442 13.12 -14.24 19.73
C TYR A 442 13.02 -15.52 20.59
N ALA A 443 12.30 -15.53 21.71
CA ALA A 443 12.41 -16.63 22.66
C ALA A 443 11.71 -17.92 22.19
N ASN A 444 10.64 -17.86 21.38
CA ASN A 444 9.99 -19.04 20.79
C ASN A 444 9.39 -18.70 19.40
N ASP A 445 10.00 -19.22 18.32
CA ASP A 445 9.69 -18.91 16.91
C ASP A 445 8.40 -19.57 16.37
N MET A 446 7.53 -20.08 17.26
CA MET A 446 6.30 -20.73 16.83
C MET A 446 5.31 -19.68 16.30
N MET A 447 4.85 -19.84 15.06
CA MET A 447 3.93 -18.89 14.44
C MET A 447 2.79 -19.57 13.69
N ILE A 448 1.61 -18.98 13.79
CA ILE A 448 0.47 -19.29 12.93
C ILE A 448 0.23 -18.06 12.06
N ILE A 449 0.41 -18.19 10.75
CA ILE A 449 0.24 -17.10 9.79
C ILE A 449 -0.95 -17.41 8.92
N VAL A 450 -1.97 -16.56 8.98
CA VAL A 450 -3.14 -16.59 8.11
C VAL A 450 -2.96 -15.48 7.07
N SER A 451 -2.75 -15.85 5.82
CA SER A 451 -2.67 -14.93 4.68
C SER A 451 -3.96 -14.99 3.87
N VAL A 452 -4.61 -13.85 3.69
CA VAL A 452 -5.91 -13.73 3.04
C VAL A 452 -5.77 -12.84 1.82
N GLY A 453 -5.98 -13.44 0.65
CA GLY A 453 -6.07 -12.76 -0.63
C GLY A 453 -7.42 -12.10 -0.83
N THR A 454 -7.43 -11.05 -1.64
CA THR A 454 -8.62 -10.30 -2.06
C THR A 454 -9.31 -10.97 -3.26
N GLY A 455 -9.30 -12.30 -3.40
CA GLY A 455 -10.02 -13.05 -4.44
C GLY A 455 -9.54 -12.91 -5.91
N VAL A 456 -9.92 -13.85 -6.78
CA VAL A 456 -9.42 -14.01 -8.15
C VAL A 456 -10.58 -14.07 -9.14
N GLY A 457 -10.46 -13.34 -10.24
CA GLY A 457 -11.47 -13.25 -11.31
C GLY A 457 -11.70 -11.82 -11.83
N LEU A 458 -11.71 -11.64 -13.15
CA LEU A 458 -11.92 -10.35 -13.80
C LEU A 458 -12.54 -10.58 -15.16
N ASP A 459 -13.56 -9.79 -15.51
CA ASP A 459 -14.16 -9.80 -16.85
C ASP A 459 -13.54 -8.71 -17.75
N ARG A 460 -12.61 -9.12 -18.63
CA ARG A 460 -11.98 -8.22 -19.63
C ARG A 460 -12.96 -7.64 -20.66
N THR A 461 -14.18 -8.18 -20.76
CA THR A 461 -15.21 -7.65 -21.65
C THR A 461 -15.97 -6.48 -21.02
N LYS A 462 -15.96 -6.39 -19.68
CA LYS A 462 -16.64 -5.34 -18.91
C LYS A 462 -15.70 -4.30 -18.33
N GLU A 463 -14.45 -4.68 -18.05
CA GLU A 463 -13.46 -3.82 -17.42
C GLU A 463 -12.47 -3.24 -18.43
N THR A 464 -12.01 -2.01 -18.19
CA THR A 464 -11.04 -1.36 -19.07
C THR A 464 -9.67 -2.07 -19.04
N PRO A 465 -8.86 -2.00 -20.11
CA PRO A 465 -7.54 -2.62 -20.14
C PRO A 465 -6.63 -2.18 -18.98
N GLU A 466 -6.68 -0.91 -18.59
CA GLU A 466 -5.88 -0.35 -17.50
C GLU A 466 -6.25 -1.00 -16.17
N MET A 467 -7.55 -1.12 -15.91
CA MET A 467 -8.08 -1.80 -14.72
C MET A 467 -7.67 -3.28 -14.71
N ALA A 468 -7.88 -3.94 -15.84
CA ALA A 468 -7.58 -5.35 -16.01
C ALA A 468 -6.11 -5.66 -15.73
N ASN A 469 -5.21 -4.90 -16.35
CA ASN A 469 -3.76 -5.10 -16.21
C ASN A 469 -3.31 -4.78 -14.78
N SER A 470 -3.79 -3.67 -14.20
CA SER A 470 -3.45 -3.27 -12.84
C SER A 470 -3.81 -4.33 -11.81
N VAL A 471 -5.00 -4.91 -11.95
CA VAL A 471 -5.50 -5.99 -11.10
C VAL A 471 -4.70 -7.28 -11.31
N LEU A 472 -4.46 -7.68 -12.56
CA LEU A 472 -3.71 -8.90 -12.88
C LEU A 472 -2.26 -8.82 -12.36
N ASP A 473 -1.61 -7.68 -12.50
CA ASP A 473 -0.23 -7.47 -12.05
C ASP A 473 -0.12 -7.57 -10.53
N ARG A 474 -1.00 -6.90 -9.78
CA ARG A 474 -1.04 -6.98 -8.30
C ARG A 474 -1.34 -8.41 -7.82
N LYS A 475 -2.18 -9.14 -8.53
CA LYS A 475 -2.50 -10.54 -8.20
C LYS A 475 -1.36 -11.50 -8.50
N ALA A 476 -0.70 -11.34 -9.64
CA ALA A 476 0.47 -12.13 -9.99
C ALA A 476 1.60 -11.89 -8.97
N GLU A 477 1.80 -10.64 -8.57
CA GLU A 477 2.77 -10.27 -7.55
C GLU A 477 2.44 -10.87 -6.17
N ALA A 478 1.19 -10.74 -5.72
CA ALA A 478 0.76 -11.28 -4.43
C ALA A 478 0.90 -12.80 -4.36
N ARG A 479 0.56 -13.49 -5.46
CA ARG A 479 0.76 -14.94 -5.62
C ARG A 479 2.24 -15.30 -5.56
N GLY A 480 3.06 -14.62 -6.36
CA GLY A 480 4.50 -14.89 -6.40
C GLY A 480 5.18 -14.72 -5.04
N TRP A 481 4.78 -13.72 -4.25
CA TRP A 481 5.28 -13.59 -2.88
C TRP A 481 4.75 -14.65 -1.93
N GLY A 482 3.51 -15.10 -2.09
CA GLY A 482 2.95 -16.21 -1.31
C GLY A 482 3.71 -17.51 -1.56
N GLU A 483 3.90 -17.87 -2.83
CA GLU A 483 4.65 -19.06 -3.25
C GLU A 483 6.12 -19.00 -2.78
N LYS A 484 6.76 -17.84 -2.96
CA LYS A 484 8.13 -17.63 -2.47
C LYS A 484 8.22 -17.70 -0.95
N PHE A 485 7.24 -17.15 -0.22
CA PHE A 485 7.21 -17.24 1.23
C PHE A 485 7.12 -18.70 1.69
N GLU A 486 6.27 -19.49 1.06
CA GLU A 486 6.14 -20.91 1.35
C GLU A 486 7.44 -21.68 1.08
N ALA A 487 8.07 -21.45 -0.07
CA ALA A 487 9.37 -22.04 -0.42
C ALA A 487 10.50 -21.63 0.56
N ASP A 488 10.61 -20.34 0.87
CA ASP A 488 11.65 -19.79 1.76
C ASP A 488 11.53 -20.34 3.20
N HIS A 489 10.33 -20.79 3.62
CA HIS A 489 10.05 -21.23 5.00
C HIS A 489 9.59 -22.69 5.12
N ALA A 490 9.69 -23.48 4.04
CA ALA A 490 9.25 -24.89 4.02
C ALA A 490 9.83 -25.72 5.17
N ALA A 491 11.13 -25.54 5.48
CA ALA A 491 11.79 -26.24 6.58
C ALA A 491 11.20 -25.90 7.97
N LEU A 492 10.70 -24.67 8.16
CA LEU A 492 10.01 -24.29 9.41
C LEU A 492 8.63 -24.93 9.49
N MET A 493 7.94 -25.07 8.35
CA MET A 493 6.63 -25.71 8.26
C MET A 493 6.71 -27.22 8.50
N GLU A 494 7.68 -27.89 7.87
CA GLU A 494 7.94 -29.33 8.06
C GLU A 494 8.27 -29.68 9.52
N ARG A 495 9.02 -28.81 10.21
CA ARG A 495 9.36 -28.98 11.63
C ARG A 495 8.20 -28.60 12.57
N GLY A 496 7.10 -28.08 12.03
CA GLY A 496 5.96 -27.60 12.79
C GLY A 496 6.18 -26.27 13.52
N TRP A 497 7.32 -25.59 13.28
CA TRP A 497 7.63 -24.28 13.88
C TRP A 497 6.81 -23.14 13.27
N MET A 498 6.33 -23.31 12.04
CA MET A 498 5.45 -22.36 11.38
C MET A 498 4.25 -23.08 10.78
N LYS A 499 3.04 -22.59 11.06
CA LYS A 499 1.83 -23.01 10.35
C LYS A 499 1.41 -21.86 9.45
N TYR A 500 1.41 -22.09 8.14
CA TYR A 500 1.03 -21.10 7.15
C TYR A 500 -0.25 -21.53 6.44
N PHE A 501 -1.24 -20.65 6.43
CA PHE A 501 -2.52 -20.89 5.78
C PHE A 501 -2.81 -19.73 4.83
N ARG A 502 -2.89 -20.02 3.53
CA ARG A 502 -3.23 -19.06 2.49
C ARG A 502 -4.64 -19.31 1.96
N PHE A 503 -5.50 -18.31 1.97
CA PHE A 503 -6.84 -18.36 1.38
C PHE A 503 -7.00 -17.26 0.34
N ASP A 504 -7.57 -17.59 -0.81
CA ASP A 504 -7.78 -16.63 -1.90
C ASP A 504 -8.98 -17.11 -2.73
N VAL A 505 -10.11 -16.40 -2.64
CA VAL A 505 -11.40 -16.83 -3.21
C VAL A 505 -11.32 -16.85 -4.74
N THR A 506 -11.57 -17.98 -5.38
CA THR A 506 -11.61 -18.07 -6.85
C THR A 506 -13.03 -17.90 -7.40
N GLY A 507 -13.16 -17.66 -8.71
CA GLY A 507 -14.47 -17.66 -9.38
C GLY A 507 -15.21 -16.31 -9.34
N LEU A 508 -14.49 -15.20 -9.15
CA LEU A 508 -15.04 -13.85 -9.07
C LEU A 508 -15.13 -13.14 -10.44
N GLU A 509 -14.93 -13.85 -11.56
CA GLU A 509 -14.97 -13.25 -12.91
C GLU A 509 -16.32 -12.61 -13.22
N GLY A 510 -17.41 -13.14 -12.64
CA GLY A 510 -18.75 -12.59 -12.79
C GLY A 510 -19.04 -11.35 -11.94
N VAL A 511 -18.14 -10.95 -11.04
CA VAL A 511 -18.29 -9.81 -10.14
C VAL A 511 -17.57 -8.59 -10.75
N PRO A 512 -18.29 -7.50 -11.05
CA PRO A 512 -17.66 -6.26 -11.48
C PRO A 512 -16.71 -5.69 -10.43
N LEU A 513 -15.78 -4.85 -10.89
CA LEU A 513 -14.84 -4.16 -10.01
C LEU A 513 -15.52 -3.10 -9.09
N GLU A 514 -16.82 -2.81 -9.25
CA GLU A 514 -17.64 -2.14 -8.23
C GLU A 514 -18.22 -3.12 -7.21
N GLU A 515 -17.38 -3.95 -6.59
CA GLU A 515 -17.85 -5.08 -5.79
C GLU A 515 -18.71 -4.65 -4.58
N TRP A 516 -18.57 -3.39 -4.12
CA TRP A 516 -19.30 -2.84 -2.98
C TRP A 516 -20.83 -2.93 -3.16
N SER A 517 -21.32 -3.05 -4.41
CA SER A 517 -22.73 -3.27 -4.74
C SER A 517 -23.13 -4.74 -4.92
N HIS A 518 -22.19 -5.69 -4.79
CA HIS A 518 -22.38 -7.10 -5.12
C HIS A 518 -22.06 -8.05 -3.95
N GLU A 519 -22.28 -7.59 -2.71
CA GLU A 519 -21.99 -8.34 -1.48
C GLU A 519 -22.57 -9.77 -1.49
N ASP A 520 -23.83 -9.95 -1.89
CA ASP A 520 -24.48 -11.26 -1.87
C ASP A 520 -23.83 -12.27 -2.83
N LEU A 521 -23.42 -11.81 -4.02
CA LEU A 521 -22.72 -12.64 -4.98
C LEU A 521 -21.32 -13.01 -4.46
N ILE A 522 -20.62 -12.09 -3.81
CA ILE A 522 -19.31 -12.38 -3.21
C ILE A 522 -19.45 -13.36 -2.04
N LYS A 523 -20.50 -13.24 -1.22
CA LYS A 523 -20.83 -14.21 -0.17
C LYS A 523 -21.08 -15.60 -0.73
N GLU A 524 -21.86 -15.70 -1.80
CA GLU A 524 -22.13 -16.96 -2.50
C GLU A 524 -20.81 -17.60 -2.97
N LYS A 525 -19.97 -16.83 -3.67
CA LYS A 525 -18.68 -17.30 -4.18
C LYS A 525 -17.69 -17.68 -3.07
N THR A 526 -17.66 -16.92 -1.99
CA THR A 526 -16.82 -17.20 -0.81
C THR A 526 -17.28 -18.49 -0.12
N SER A 527 -18.60 -18.69 0.00
CA SER A 527 -19.17 -19.92 0.57
C SER A 527 -18.87 -21.14 -0.30
N ALA A 528 -19.02 -21.00 -1.63
CA ALA A 528 -18.67 -22.04 -2.58
C ALA A 528 -17.17 -22.38 -2.56
N TYR A 529 -16.30 -21.38 -2.39
CA TYR A 529 -14.86 -21.58 -2.23
C TYR A 529 -14.54 -22.37 -0.95
N LEU A 530 -15.11 -22.00 0.19
CA LEU A 530 -14.90 -22.71 1.46
C LEU A 530 -15.48 -24.14 1.46
N ALA A 531 -16.50 -24.39 0.64
CA ALA A 531 -17.11 -25.72 0.48
C ALA A 531 -16.26 -26.69 -0.37
N GLN A 532 -15.21 -26.22 -1.07
CA GLN A 532 -14.31 -27.11 -1.80
C GLN A 532 -13.57 -28.02 -0.82
N PRO A 533 -13.45 -29.34 -1.06
CA PRO A 533 -12.92 -30.29 -0.08
C PRO A 533 -11.53 -29.92 0.48
N GLU A 534 -10.60 -29.58 -0.41
CA GLU A 534 -9.21 -29.21 -0.02
C GLU A 534 -9.17 -27.89 0.75
N VAL A 535 -9.95 -26.90 0.31
CA VAL A 535 -10.03 -25.58 0.96
C VAL A 535 -10.68 -25.71 2.34
N GLY A 536 -11.79 -26.43 2.44
CA GLY A 536 -12.49 -26.70 3.69
C GLY A 536 -11.60 -27.44 4.68
N GLN A 537 -10.87 -28.46 4.24
CA GLN A 537 -9.91 -29.17 5.09
C GLN A 537 -8.82 -28.23 5.62
N ARG A 538 -8.22 -27.40 4.76
CA ARG A 538 -7.21 -26.40 5.16
C ARG A 538 -7.80 -25.33 6.09
N PHE A 539 -9.03 -24.90 5.84
CA PHE A 539 -9.74 -23.92 6.64
C PHE A 539 -9.98 -24.44 8.07
N TYR A 540 -10.52 -25.64 8.21
CA TYR A 540 -10.70 -26.24 9.54
C TYR A 540 -9.37 -26.59 10.21
N ALA A 541 -8.33 -26.99 9.47
CA ALA A 541 -7.00 -27.14 10.04
C ALA A 541 -6.44 -25.82 10.62
N CYS A 542 -6.75 -24.68 9.99
CA CYS A 542 -6.42 -23.35 10.52
C CYS A 542 -7.20 -23.05 11.81
N VAL A 543 -8.52 -23.25 11.79
CA VAL A 543 -9.39 -23.10 12.98
C VAL A 543 -8.87 -23.97 14.12
N ASP A 544 -8.50 -25.21 13.85
CA ASP A 544 -8.00 -26.18 14.83
C ASP A 544 -6.66 -25.74 15.41
N ALA A 545 -5.74 -25.27 14.56
CA ALA A 545 -4.45 -24.77 15.00
C ALA A 545 -4.59 -23.55 15.94
N ILE A 546 -5.49 -22.62 15.61
CA ILE A 546 -5.74 -21.42 16.42
C ILE A 546 -6.44 -21.80 17.72
N THR A 547 -7.53 -22.57 17.66
CA THR A 547 -8.32 -22.94 18.83
C THR A 547 -7.52 -23.80 19.82
N ALA A 548 -6.70 -24.73 19.33
CA ALA A 548 -5.80 -25.50 20.18
C ALA A 548 -4.81 -24.60 20.95
N LEU A 549 -4.28 -23.57 20.29
CA LEU A 549 -3.39 -22.60 20.93
C LEU A 549 -4.13 -21.75 21.97
N LEU A 550 -5.37 -21.34 21.68
CA LEU A 550 -6.18 -20.49 22.58
C LEU A 550 -6.67 -21.24 23.83
N LEU A 551 -6.85 -22.56 23.75
CA LEU A 551 -7.30 -23.42 24.85
C LEU A 551 -6.14 -24.04 25.66
N SER A 552 -4.92 -24.03 25.14
CA SER A 552 -3.78 -24.65 25.82
C SER A 552 -3.36 -23.84 27.05
N PRO A 553 -3.31 -24.43 28.27
CA PRO A 553 -2.76 -23.73 29.43
C PRO A 553 -1.27 -23.49 29.20
N GLN A 554 -0.86 -22.22 29.16
CA GLN A 554 0.55 -21.88 29.05
C GLN A 554 1.28 -22.37 30.30
N GLY A 555 2.28 -23.22 30.08
CA GLY A 555 3.14 -23.75 31.13
C GLY A 555 3.79 -22.63 31.93
N ARG A 556 3.89 -22.90 33.23
CA ARG A 556 4.42 -22.06 34.31
C ARG A 556 5.74 -21.37 34.04
#